data_AF-A0A1W1CQR5-F1
#
_entry.id   AF-A0A1W1CQR5-F1
#
_cell.length_a   1.000
_cell.length_b   1.000
_cell.length_c   1.000
_cell.angle_alpha   90.00
_cell.angle_beta   90.00
_cell.angle_gamma   90.00
#
_symmetry.space_group_name_H-M   'P 1'
#
loop_
_entity.id
_entity.type
_entity.pdbx_description
1 polymer ?
#
loop_
_entity_poly.entity_id
_entity_poly.type
_entity_poly.pdbx_seq_one_letter_code
_entity_poly.pdbx_strand_id
1 'polypeptide(L)' 'MPKNSQDAISYGFLKILYSEVMSHELPVVLTGGNAKELQKIFKNALLNETLIFDGMKQIIKKAKLC' A
#
# COMPACT_ATOMS: atom_id res chain seq x y z
N MET A 1 -16.07 9.42 17.29
CA MET A 1 -16.86 8.85 16.18
C MET A 1 -17.06 9.89 15.09
N PRO A 2 -17.10 9.49 13.81
CA PRO A 2 -17.29 10.38 12.66
C PRO A 2 -18.55 11.25 12.82
N LYS A 3 -18.51 12.48 12.31
CA LYS A 3 -19.53 13.51 12.56
C LYS A 3 -20.41 13.83 11.35
N ASN A 4 -20.03 13.34 10.18
CA ASN A 4 -20.78 13.46 8.93
C ASN A 4 -20.59 12.19 8.09
N SER A 5 -21.38 12.05 7.02
CA SER A 5 -21.35 10.89 6.15
C SER A 5 -20.00 10.68 5.47
N GLN A 6 -19.33 11.76 5.05
CA GLN A 6 -18.03 11.68 4.39
C GLN A 6 -16.97 11.08 5.31
N ASP A 7 -16.93 11.52 6.57
CA ASP A 7 -16.05 10.98 7.60
C ASP A 7 -16.42 9.55 7.94
N ALA A 8 -17.72 9.22 8.00
CA ALA A 8 -18.18 7.87 8.30
C ALA A 8 -17.76 6.86 7.24
N ILE A 9 -17.89 7.23 5.95
CA ILE A 9 -17.42 6.43 4.82
C ILE A 9 -15.91 6.26 4.87
N SER A 10 -15.18 7.37 5.04
CA SER A 10 -13.72 7.36 5.10
C SER A 10 -13.20 6.50 6.25
N TYR A 11 -13.78 6.65 7.44
CA TYR A 11 -13.43 5.87 8.62
C TYR A 11 -13.77 4.39 8.44
N GLY A 12 -14.96 4.07 7.92
CA GLY A 12 -15.42 2.69 7.74
C GLY A 12 -14.48 1.89 6.84
N PHE A 13 -14.03 2.48 5.73
CA PHE A 13 -13.06 1.84 4.84
C PHE A 13 -11.63 1.81 5.42
N LEU A 14 -11.10 2.97 5.83
CA LEU A 14 -9.68 3.08 6.20
C LEU A 14 -9.36 2.34 7.50
N LYS A 15 -10.27 2.34 8.48
CA LYS A 15 -10.03 1.66 9.75
C LYS A 15 -9.95 0.14 9.58
N ILE A 16 -10.81 -0.44 8.75
CA ILE A 16 -10.81 -1.88 8.47
C ILE A 16 -9.54 -2.25 7.70
N LEU A 17 -9.22 -1.53 6.63
CA LEU A 17 -8.01 -1.74 5.84
C LEU A 17 -6.75 -1.69 6.72
N TYR A 18 -6.63 -0.66 7.55
CA TYR A 18 -5.49 -0.52 8.45
C TYR A 18 -5.40 -1.68 9.45
N SER A 19 -6.52 -2.05 10.07
CA SER A 19 -6.53 -3.09 11.10
C SER A 19 -6.17 -4.46 10.51
N GLU A 20 -6.70 -4.78 9.33
CA GLU A 20 -6.37 -6.02 8.61
C GLU A 20 -4.88 -6.06 8.27
N VAL A 21 -4.36 -5.06 7.55
CA VAL A 21 -2.96 -5.05 7.08
C VAL A 21 -1.98 -5.11 8.26
N MET A 22 -2.24 -4.37 9.34
CA MET A 22 -1.34 -4.33 10.49
C MET A 22 -1.43 -5.58 11.38
N SER A 23 -2.51 -6.37 11.28
CA SER A 23 -2.66 -7.61 12.06
C SER A 23 -1.65 -8.71 11.70
N HIS A 24 -1.06 -8.63 10.50
CA HIS A 24 -0.06 -9.59 10.03
C HIS A 24 1.32 -9.36 10.64
N GLU A 25 1.57 -8.22 11.30
CA GLU A 25 2.86 -7.87 11.92
C GLU A 25 4.06 -7.93 10.95
N LEU A 26 3.81 -7.72 9.65
CA LEU A 26 4.81 -7.73 8.60
C LEU A 26 5.16 -6.31 8.12
N PRO A 27 6.38 -6.11 7.57
CA PRO A 27 6.71 -4.87 6.87
C PRO A 27 5.73 -4.58 5.73
N VAL A 28 5.23 -3.35 5.67
CA VAL A 28 4.30 -2.92 4.63
C VAL A 28 5.06 -2.22 3.51
N VAL A 29 4.82 -2.63 2.25
CA VAL A 29 5.31 -1.94 1.06
C VAL A 29 4.12 -1.37 0.30
N LEU A 30 4.14 -0.07 0.02
CA LEU A 30 3.10 0.62 -0.75
C LEU A 30 3.58 0.92 -2.17
N THR A 31 2.70 0.69 -3.13
CA THR A 31 2.87 1.04 -4.55
C THR A 31 1.52 1.48 -5.13
N GLY A 32 1.50 2.00 -6.36
CA GLY A 32 0.28 2.47 -7.02
C GLY A 32 -0.05 3.95 -6.77
N GLY A 33 -1.13 4.43 -7.41
CA GLY A 33 -1.43 5.86 -7.55
C GLY A 33 -1.71 6.61 -6.24
N ASN A 34 -2.24 5.94 -5.21
CA ASN A 34 -2.56 6.53 -3.90
C ASN A 34 -1.53 6.20 -2.81
N ALA A 35 -0.37 5.65 -3.17
CA ALA A 35 0.59 5.15 -2.20
C ALA A 35 1.11 6.25 -1.26
N LYS A 36 1.27 7.50 -1.75
CA LYS A 36 1.70 8.66 -0.95
C LYS A 36 0.64 9.08 0.06
N GLU A 37 -0.63 9.04 -0.31
CA GLU A 37 -1.75 9.32 0.59
C GLU A 37 -1.84 8.24 1.67
N LEU A 38 -1.73 6.97 1.28
CA LEU A 38 -1.77 5.84 2.21
C LEU A 38 -0.55 5.81 3.16
N GLN A 39 0.61 6.32 2.75
CA GLN A 39 1.77 6.44 3.64
C GLN A 39 1.50 7.33 4.86
N LYS A 40 0.58 8.29 4.77
CA LYS A 40 0.14 9.12 5.91
C LYS A 40 -0.58 8.29 6.99
N ILE A 41 -1.16 7.16 6.58
CA ILE A 41 -1.90 6.23 7.44
C ILE A 41 -0.97 5.11 7.92
N PHE A 42 -0.22 4.49 7.00
CA PHE A 42 0.77 3.46 7.29
C PHE A 42 2.16 4.06 7.48
N LYS A 43 2.37 4.71 8.62
CA LYS A 43 3.58 5.54 8.89
C LYS A 43 4.92 4.82 8.69
N ASN A 44 4.96 3.51 8.92
CA ASN A 44 6.18 2.70 8.81
C ASN A 44 6.29 1.97 7.46
N ALA A 45 5.38 2.22 6.53
CA ALA A 45 5.40 1.56 5.24
C ALA A 45 6.46 2.15 4.31
N LEU A 46 7.11 1.27 3.54
CA LEU A 46 8.08 1.64 2.52
C LEU A 46 7.35 1.96 1.21
N LEU A 47 7.63 3.12 0.63
CA LEU A 47 7.08 3.51 -0.66
C LEU A 47 7.98 2.97 -1.79
N ASN A 48 7.43 2.20 -2.71
CA ASN A 48 8.10 1.76 -3.93
C ASN A 48 7.18 1.96 -5.15
N GLU A 49 7.35 3.07 -5.85
CA GLU A 49 6.57 3.41 -7.05
C GLU A 49 6.89 2.50 -8.26
N THR A 50 8.06 1.85 -8.27
CA THR A 50 8.51 1.01 -9.38
C THR A 50 8.39 -0.49 -9.11
N LEU A 51 7.71 -0.90 -8.03
CA LEU A 51 7.66 -2.28 -7.53
C LEU A 51 7.38 -3.31 -8.63
N ILE A 52 6.36 -3.06 -9.46
CA ILE A 52 5.98 -3.94 -10.57
C ILE A 52 7.06 -3.98 -11.65
N PHE A 53 7.61 -2.82 -12.04
CA PHE A 53 8.66 -2.73 -13.05
C PHE A 53 9.96 -3.40 -12.61
N ASP A 54 10.31 -3.30 -11.33
CA ASP A 54 11.48 -3.97 -10.78
C ASP A 54 11.29 -5.49 -10.81
N GLY A 55 10.07 -5.98 -10.52
CA GLY A 55 9.69 -7.38 -10.72
C GLY A 55 9.83 -7.83 -12.18
N MET A 56 9.34 -7.03 -13.13
CA MET A 56 9.46 -7.31 -14.57
C MET A 56 10.93 -7.41 -15.02
N LYS A 57 11.77 -6.44 -14.62
CA LYS A 57 13.21 -6.45 -14.92
C LYS A 57 13.90 -7.69 -14.37
N GLN A 58 13.55 -8.12 -13.16
CA GLN A 58 14.09 -9.34 -12.57
C GLN A 58 13.72 -10.60 -13.37
N ILE A 59 12.48 -10.69 -13.86
CA ILE A 59 12.02 -11.82 -14.69
C ILE A 59 12.77 -11.85 -16.02
N ILE A 60 12.87 -10.72 -16.72
CA ILE A 60 13.60 -10.61 -17.99
C ILE A 60 15.05 -11.06 -17.83
N LYS A 61 15.73 -10.57 -16.78
CA LYS A 61 17.11 -10.95 -16.46
C LYS A 61 17.25 -12.45 -16.18
N LYS A 62 16.33 -13.04 -15.41
CA LYS A 62 16.35 -14.48 -15.10
C LYS A 62 16.09 -15.35 -16.33
N ALA A 63 15.22 -14.89 -17.23
CA ALA A 63 14.89 -15.60 -18.46
C ALA A 63 15.94 -15.43 -19.58
N LYS A 64 16.98 -14.60 -19.36
CA LYS A 64 17.97 -14.23 -20.38
C LYS A 64 17.33 -13.71 -21.68
N LEU A 65 16.21 -13.01 -21.55
CA LEU A 65 15.47 -12.48 -22.70
C LEU A 65 16.17 -11.27 -23.33
N CYS A 66 17.19 -10.71 -22.67
CA CYS A 66 18.14 -9.72 -23.17
C CYS A 66 19.49 -9.92 -22.46
#